data_AF-A0A929EFG9-F1
#
_entry.id   AF-A0A929EFG9-F1
#
_cell.length_a   1.000
_cell.length_b   1.000
_cell.length_c   1.000
_cell.angle_alpha   90.00
_cell.angle_beta   90.00
_cell.angle_gamma   90.00
#
_symmetry.space_group_name_H-M   'P 1'
#
loop_
_entity.id
_entity.type
_entity.pdbx_description
1 polymer ?
#
loop_
_entity_poly.entity_id
_entity_poly.type
_entity_poly.pdbx_seq_one_letter_code
_entity_poly.pdbx_strand_id
1 'polypeptide(L)'
;MNIIKYQYAFTLLEILISITLTSLVLGSLFVLQSNSSKLAFKAMHQVDENIALQAALNTALLSIDSNNLFIDTIKGGHYKITNISPLAKPENQSNRLNWQLEKFDIVDEKNNILISSIRFKKLAP
;
A
#
# COMPACT_ATOMS: atom_id res chain seq x y z
N MET A 1 11.75 -70.55 -16.27
CA MET A 1 12.42 -69.42 -16.92
C MET A 1 12.70 -68.38 -15.84
N ASN A 2 13.92 -68.32 -15.35
CA ASN A 2 14.27 -67.50 -14.18
C ASN A 2 14.64 -66.09 -14.66
N ILE A 3 13.81 -65.09 -14.35
CA ILE A 3 14.03 -63.70 -14.77
C ILE A 3 15.01 -63.08 -13.78
N ILE A 4 16.28 -62.99 -14.17
CA ILE A 4 17.29 -62.31 -13.38
C ILE A 4 16.95 -60.82 -13.38
N LYS A 5 16.45 -60.29 -12.26
CA LYS A 5 16.30 -58.85 -12.04
C LYS A 5 17.70 -58.25 -11.82
N TYR A 6 18.18 -57.45 -12.77
CA TYR A 6 19.35 -56.61 -12.57
C TYR A 6 19.02 -55.56 -11.49
N GLN A 7 19.50 -55.77 -10.26
CA GLN A 7 19.55 -54.71 -9.26
C GLN A 7 20.72 -53.79 -9.64
N TYR A 8 20.40 -52.64 -10.25
CA TYR A 8 21.37 -51.55 -10.39
C TYR A 8 21.66 -50.99 -9.00
N ALA A 9 22.86 -51.25 -8.47
CA ALA A 9 23.36 -50.54 -7.31
C ALA A 9 23.69 -49.09 -7.71
N PHE A 10 23.18 -48.12 -6.95
CA PHE A 10 23.43 -46.69 -7.19
C PHE A 10 24.93 -46.40 -7.12
N THR A 11 25.46 -45.69 -8.10
CA THR A 11 26.88 -45.30 -8.06
C THR A 11 27.11 -44.18 -7.06
N LEU A 12 28.31 -44.11 -6.48
CA LEU A 12 28.66 -43.06 -5.53
C LEU A 12 28.52 -41.65 -6.15
N LEU A 13 28.83 -41.52 -7.44
CA LEU A 13 28.64 -40.29 -8.20
C LEU A 13 27.16 -39.88 -8.26
N GLU A 14 26.26 -40.83 -8.46
CA GLU A 14 24.83 -40.58 -8.62
C GLU A 14 24.17 -40.15 -7.31
N ILE A 15 24.63 -40.71 -6.18
CA ILE A 15 24.22 -40.26 -4.84
C ILE A 15 24.69 -38.83 -4.58
N LEU A 16 25.96 -38.53 -4.93
CA LEU A 16 26.54 -37.21 -4.72
C LEU A 16 25.80 -36.14 -5.56
N ILE A 17 25.50 -36.46 -6.82
CA ILE A 17 24.70 -35.60 -7.71
C ILE A 17 23.29 -35.41 -7.14
N SER A 18 22.65 -36.48 -6.66
CA SER A 18 21.29 -36.40 -6.11
C SER A 18 21.22 -35.50 -4.86
N ILE A 19 22.18 -35.64 -3.94
CA ILE A 19 22.25 -34.83 -2.71
C ILE A 19 22.55 -33.36 -3.04
N THR A 20 23.45 -33.10 -3.99
CA THR A 20 23.77 -31.72 -4.39
C THR A 20 22.60 -31.05 -5.10
N LEU A 21 21.93 -31.76 -6.01
CA LEU A 21 20.76 -31.24 -6.71
C LEU A 21 19.60 -30.97 -5.75
N THR A 22 19.29 -31.90 -4.87
CA THR A 22 18.23 -31.72 -3.85
C THR A 22 18.57 -30.58 -2.90
N SER A 23 19.82 -30.46 -2.45
CA SER A 23 20.26 -29.35 -1.60
C SER A 23 20.11 -28.00 -2.29
N LEU A 24 20.43 -27.92 -3.59
CA LEU A 24 20.26 -26.70 -4.38
C LEU A 24 18.78 -26.32 -4.55
N VAL A 25 17.92 -27.29 -4.86
CA VAL A 25 16.46 -27.09 -4.96
C VAL A 25 15.90 -26.63 -3.61
N LEU A 26 16.24 -27.31 -2.52
CA LEU A 26 15.75 -26.97 -1.19
C LEU A 26 16.20 -25.58 -0.75
N GLY A 27 17.46 -25.21 -1.04
CA GLY A 27 17.98 -23.86 -0.79
C GLY A 27 17.19 -22.79 -1.54
N SER A 28 16.89 -23.01 -2.82
CA SER A 28 16.10 -22.07 -3.62
C SER A 28 14.67 -21.89 -3.09
N LEU A 29 14.03 -22.98 -2.63
CA LEU A 29 12.69 -22.95 -2.05
C LEU A 29 12.67 -22.19 -0.72
N PHE A 30 13.68 -22.37 0.14
CA PHE A 30 13.78 -21.61 1.39
C PHE A 30 13.96 -20.11 1.15
N VAL A 31 14.77 -19.72 0.16
CA VAL A 31 14.91 -18.31 -0.22
C VAL A 31 13.57 -17.74 -0.69
N LEU A 32 12.87 -18.46 -1.57
CA LEU A 32 11.56 -18.04 -2.07
C LEU A 32 10.54 -17.88 -0.94
N GLN A 33 10.43 -18.87 -0.06
CA GLN A 33 9.53 -18.83 1.09
C GLN A 33 9.84 -17.65 2.01
N SER A 34 11.13 -17.38 2.27
CA SER A 34 11.53 -16.25 3.12
C SER A 34 11.15 -14.91 2.51
N ASN A 35 11.29 -14.76 1.19
CA ASN A 35 10.92 -13.54 0.48
C ASN A 35 9.40 -13.35 0.43
N SER A 36 8.65 -14.44 0.26
CA SER A 36 7.18 -14.43 0.32
C SER A 36 6.68 -13.93 1.67
N SER A 37 7.21 -14.46 2.78
CA SER A 37 6.85 -14.01 4.13
C SER A 37 7.22 -12.54 4.38
N LYS A 38 8.40 -12.10 3.93
CA LYS A 38 8.81 -10.69 4.04
C LYS A 38 7.89 -9.77 3.26
N LEU A 39 7.49 -10.18 2.05
CA LEU A 39 6.57 -9.41 1.21
C LEU A 39 5.17 -9.36 1.83
N ALA A 40 4.66 -10.48 2.32
CA ALA A 40 3.36 -10.55 3.00
C ALA A 40 3.33 -9.64 4.24
N PHE A 41 4.37 -9.70 5.08
CA PHE A 41 4.47 -8.82 6.25
C PHE A 41 4.51 -7.34 5.86
N LYS A 42 5.30 -6.97 4.86
CA LYS A 42 5.35 -5.59 4.36
C LYS A 42 4.01 -5.15 3.79
N ALA A 43 3.33 -6.00 3.04
CA ALA A 43 2.02 -5.71 2.46
C ALA A 43 0.97 -5.50 3.55
N MET A 44 0.94 -6.35 4.59
CA MET A 44 0.04 -6.18 5.73
C MET A 44 0.26 -4.84 6.43
N HIS A 45 1.52 -4.49 6.72
CA HIS A 45 1.83 -3.20 7.34
C HIS A 45 1.39 -2.00 6.49
N GLN A 46 1.61 -2.07 5.17
CA GLN A 46 1.18 -1.00 4.26
C GLN A 46 -0.34 -0.90 4.15
N VAL A 47 -1.07 -2.02 4.22
CA VAL A 47 -2.52 -2.01 4.21
C VAL A 47 -3.06 -1.39 5.49
N ASP A 48 -2.54 -1.77 6.65
CA ASP A 48 -2.96 -1.22 7.95
C ASP A 48 -2.71 0.29 8.03
N GLU A 49 -1.53 0.76 7.57
CA GLU A 49 -1.22 2.19 7.48
C GLU A 49 -2.20 2.93 6.54
N ASN A 50 -2.52 2.35 5.37
CA ASN A 50 -3.46 2.97 4.44
C ASN A 50 -4.89 3.03 4.99
N ILE A 51 -5.36 2.00 5.70
CA ILE A 51 -6.67 2.00 6.34
C ILE A 51 -6.72 3.08 7.41
N ALA A 52 -5.69 3.19 8.26
CA ALA A 52 -5.61 4.23 9.28
C ALA A 52 -5.60 5.64 8.68
N LEU A 53 -4.85 5.84 7.58
CA LEU A 53 -4.85 7.10 6.85
C LEU A 53 -6.22 7.41 6.27
N GLN A 54 -6.87 6.48 5.57
CA GLN A 54 -8.20 6.71 5.02
C GLN A 54 -9.23 7.00 6.11
N ALA A 55 -9.17 6.33 7.26
CA ALA A 55 -10.02 6.62 8.41
C ALA A 55 -9.76 8.05 8.96
N ALA A 56 -8.50 8.46 9.07
CA ALA A 56 -8.14 9.82 9.47
C ALA A 56 -8.60 10.88 8.44
N LEU A 57 -8.47 10.60 7.14
CA LEU A 57 -8.97 11.48 6.08
C LEU A 57 -10.49 11.63 6.17
N ASN A 58 -11.22 10.52 6.30
CA ASN A 58 -12.67 10.52 6.36
C ASN A 58 -13.18 11.24 7.61
N THR A 59 -12.58 11.00 8.79
CA THR A 59 -12.96 11.69 10.03
C THR A 59 -12.69 13.18 9.97
N ALA A 60 -11.56 13.58 9.39
CA ALA A 60 -11.28 14.98 9.15
C ALA A 60 -12.30 15.61 8.18
N LEU A 61 -12.64 14.96 7.07
CA LEU A 61 -13.63 15.50 6.13
C LEU A 61 -15.04 15.62 6.73
N LEU A 62 -15.39 14.78 7.72
CA LEU A 62 -16.69 14.82 8.39
C LEU A 62 -16.77 15.88 9.50
N SER A 63 -15.66 16.24 10.13
CA SER A 63 -15.66 17.23 11.22
C SER A 63 -15.59 18.66 10.67
N ILE A 64 -16.60 19.47 11.01
CA ILE A 64 -16.76 20.87 10.57
C ILE A 64 -15.63 21.79 11.08
N ASP A 65 -14.92 21.37 12.14
CA ASP A 65 -13.83 22.11 12.80
C ASP A 65 -12.44 21.48 12.56
N SER A 66 -12.36 20.48 11.68
CA SER A 66 -11.19 19.60 11.52
C SER A 66 -10.00 20.21 10.79
N ASN A 67 -10.06 21.47 10.38
CA ASN A 67 -8.99 22.13 9.65
C ASN A 67 -7.63 21.97 10.35
N ASN A 68 -7.61 21.88 11.69
CA ASN A 68 -6.39 21.63 12.47
C ASN A 68 -6.06 20.14 12.64
N LEU A 69 -7.04 19.27 12.87
CA LEU A 69 -6.83 17.82 13.08
C LEU A 69 -6.31 17.11 11.83
N PHE A 70 -6.76 17.52 10.64
CA PHE A 70 -6.25 17.04 9.36
C PHE A 70 -4.78 17.36 9.18
N ILE A 71 -4.42 18.62 9.46
CA ILE A 71 -3.06 19.14 9.27
C ILE A 71 -2.12 18.52 10.30
N ASP A 72 -2.51 18.36 11.56
CA ASP A 72 -1.63 17.78 12.59
C ASP A 72 -1.44 16.26 12.43
N THR A 73 -2.48 15.52 12.01
CA THR A 73 -2.36 14.08 11.75
C THR A 73 -1.48 13.79 10.53
N ILE A 74 -1.52 14.67 9.53
CA ILE A 74 -0.71 14.57 8.30
C ILE A 74 0.71 15.12 8.51
N LYS A 75 0.88 16.21 9.27
CA LYS A 75 2.20 16.82 9.58
C LYS A 75 3.10 15.93 10.43
N GLY A 76 2.53 15.00 11.19
CA GLY A 76 3.30 13.97 11.90
C GLY A 76 3.96 12.94 10.97
N GLY A 77 3.65 12.93 9.66
CA GLY A 77 4.14 11.95 8.69
C GLY A 77 4.75 12.55 7.41
N HIS A 78 5.18 11.70 6.48
CA HIS A 78 5.80 12.05 5.18
C HIS A 78 4.83 12.66 4.15
N TYR A 79 3.62 13.03 4.58
CA TYR A 79 2.53 13.46 3.70
C TYR A 79 2.45 14.98 3.67
N LYS A 80 2.45 15.56 2.47
CA LYS A 80 2.38 17.01 2.25
C LYS A 80 1.13 17.37 1.45
N ILE A 81 0.35 18.32 1.95
CA ILE A 81 -0.82 18.83 1.23
C ILE A 81 -0.33 19.88 0.22
N THR A 82 -0.65 19.68 -1.05
CA THR A 82 -0.27 20.56 -2.17
C THR A 82 -1.49 20.86 -3.04
N ASN A 83 -1.43 21.90 -3.88
CA ASN A 83 -2.44 22.22 -4.90
C ASN A 83 -3.86 22.47 -4.35
N ILE A 84 -3.93 23.36 -3.35
CA ILE A 84 -5.20 23.81 -2.79
C ILE A 84 -5.82 24.80 -3.78
N SER A 85 -6.76 24.33 -4.61
CA SER A 85 -7.47 25.17 -5.58
C SER A 85 -8.97 25.18 -5.31
N PRO A 86 -9.60 26.36 -5.15
CA PRO A 86 -11.05 26.45 -5.08
C PRO A 86 -11.65 25.97 -6.41
N LEU A 87 -12.65 25.09 -6.35
CA LEU A 87 -13.43 24.74 -7.54
C LEU A 87 -14.36 25.90 -7.90
N ALA A 88 -14.51 26.12 -9.21
CA ALA A 88 -15.43 27.11 -9.74
C ALA A 88 -16.87 26.79 -9.31
N LYS A 89 -17.60 27.83 -8.93
CA LYS A 89 -19.02 27.73 -8.61
C LYS A 89 -19.78 27.30 -9.87
N PRO A 90 -20.67 26.29 -9.82
CA PRO A 90 -21.44 25.87 -10.99
C PRO A 90 -22.36 27.01 -11.47
N GLU A 91 -22.50 27.18 -12.80
CA GLU A 91 -23.26 28.28 -13.43
C GLU A 91 -24.73 28.34 -12.99
N ASN A 92 -25.33 27.19 -12.69
CA ASN A 92 -26.73 27.07 -12.28
C ASN A 92 -26.85 26.75 -10.78
N GLN A 93 -26.51 27.69 -9.91
CA GLN A 93 -26.79 27.57 -8.47
C GLN A 93 -28.02 28.38 -8.09
N SER A 94 -29.14 27.67 -7.90
CA SER A 94 -30.45 28.24 -7.50
C SER A 94 -30.48 28.80 -6.08
N ASN A 95 -29.45 28.59 -5.25
CA ASN A 95 -29.40 29.06 -3.86
C ASN A 95 -28.02 29.63 -3.50
N ARG A 96 -28.01 30.68 -2.68
CA ARG A 96 -26.77 31.23 -2.08
C ARG A 96 -26.26 30.26 -1.00
N LEU A 97 -25.43 29.30 -1.40
CA LEU A 97 -24.72 28.44 -0.48
C LEU A 97 -23.50 29.18 0.09
N ASN A 98 -23.38 29.28 1.42
CA ASN A 98 -22.20 29.83 2.12
C ASN A 98 -21.02 28.84 2.16
N TRP A 99 -21.00 27.86 1.26
CA TRP A 99 -20.06 26.75 1.22
C TRP A 99 -19.50 26.61 -0.20
N GLN A 100 -18.18 26.47 -0.30
CA GLN A 100 -17.44 26.27 -1.56
C GLN A 100 -16.62 24.98 -1.48
N LEU A 101 -16.51 24.30 -2.61
CA LEU A 101 -15.64 23.13 -2.75
C LEU A 101 -14.21 23.56 -3.04
N GLU A 102 -13.25 22.98 -2.34
CA GLU A 102 -11.82 23.18 -2.54
C GLU A 102 -11.18 21.83 -2.85
N LYS A 103 -10.48 21.74 -3.98
CA LYS A 103 -9.68 20.57 -4.33
C LYS A 103 -8.33 20.70 -3.63
N PHE A 104 -7.83 19.61 -3.08
CA PHE A 104 -6.48 19.54 -2.54
C PHE A 104 -5.85 18.19 -2.89
N ASP A 105 -4.55 18.18 -3.11
CA ASP A 105 -3.78 16.97 -3.39
C ASP A 105 -2.94 16.62 -2.15
N ILE A 106 -2.97 15.37 -1.73
CA ILE A 106 -2.07 14.82 -0.71
C ILE A 106 -0.94 14.11 -1.44
N VAL A 107 0.29 14.53 -1.19
CA VAL A 107 1.49 13.97 -1.81
C VAL A 107 2.33 13.27 -0.74
N ASP A 108 2.62 12.00 -0.96
CA ASP A 108 3.67 11.27 -0.23
C ASP A 108 4.96 11.31 -1.06
N GLU A 109 5.98 12.03 -0.60
CA GLU A 109 7.27 12.16 -1.31
C GLU A 109 8.07 10.85 -1.33
N LYS A 110 7.81 9.92 -0.40
CA LYS A 110 8.58 8.67 -0.26
C LYS A 110 8.03 7.55 -1.13
N ASN A 111 6.71 7.49 -1.28
CA ASN A 111 6.04 6.45 -2.07
C ASN A 111 5.47 6.97 -3.40
N ASN A 112 5.67 8.25 -3.72
CA ASN A 112 5.15 8.92 -4.91
C ASN A 112 3.63 8.71 -5.11
N ILE A 113 2.88 8.77 -4.00
CA ILE A 113 1.42 8.59 -4.00
C ILE A 113 0.80 9.99 -4.07
N LEU A 114 -0.07 10.20 -5.07
CA LEU A 114 -0.85 11.43 -5.23
C LEU A 114 -2.33 11.09 -5.04
N ILE A 115 -2.93 11.64 -3.98
CA ILE A 115 -4.35 11.47 -3.67
C ILE A 115 -5.03 12.83 -3.86
N SER A 116 -5.78 12.99 -4.95
CA SER A 116 -6.64 14.15 -5.15
C SER A 116 -7.95 13.98 -4.38
N SER A 117 -8.29 14.96 -3.55
CA SER A 117 -9.53 14.98 -2.77
C SER A 117 -10.20 16.34 -2.79
N ILE A 118 -11.45 16.38 -2.31
CA ILE A 118 -12.32 17.56 -2.32
C ILE A 118 -12.82 17.77 -0.90
N ARG A 119 -12.73 19.00 -0.39
CA ARG A 119 -13.32 19.40 0.90
C ARG A 119 -14.32 20.53 0.74
N PHE A 120 -15.24 20.61 1.71
CA PHE A 120 -16.11 21.77 1.88
C PHE A 120 -15.40 22.83 2.72
N LYS A 121 -15.39 24.06 2.22
CA LYS A 121 -14.89 25.24 2.92
C LYS A 121 -16.02 26.24 3.07
N LYS A 122 -16.26 26.70 4.30
CA LYS A 122 -17.22 27.78 4.56
C LYS A 122 -16.65 29.09 3.99
N LEU A 123 -17.42 29.80 3.17
CA LEU A 123 -17.06 31.17 2.82
C LEU A 123 -17.28 32.03 4.07
N ALA A 124 -16.27 32.80 4.45
CA ALA A 124 -16.43 33.84 5.46
C ALA A 124 -17.56 34.81 5.02
N PRO A 125 -18.35 35.35 5.96
CA PRO A 125 -19.43 36.28 5.65
C PRO A 125 -18.94 37.53 4.93
#